data_AF-A0A945CMW9-F1
#
_entry.id   AF-A0A945CMW9-F1
#
_cell.length_a   1.000
_cell.length_b   1.000
_cell.length_c   1.000
_cell.angle_alpha   90.00
_cell.angle_beta   90.00
_cell.angle_gamma   90.00
#
_symmetry.space_group_name_H-M   'P 1'
#
loop_
_entity.id
_entity.type
_entity.pdbx_description
1 polymer ?
#
loop_
_entity_poly.entity_id
_entity_poly.type
_entity_poly.pdbx_seq_one_letter_code
_entity_poly.pdbx_strand_id
1 'polypeptide(L)'
;MNWFLIAVGVLLVLACGVSGSLALLYRARRMRLREQAYGLSTPYLPHIAAVIGGLSGLLIGGLLAYYLSLNQQGNPIEWIGRFSYVLVAWAGGGHLLYLVHIGLQLWREEGDWQRGDEKRQSLGRRRRIILRQLRQQHRHYIDLKARDDVVIDELIGVLGNPLLNVRRDLSRIPLYGYLGTVCGILLMAQNLSRIDEATQTFKVLGSMAEGLALAFQTTLVALLTYLPLRKAADYLVQRVGALEDSWAHLRDEEGVDV
;
A
#
# COMPACT_ATOMS: atom_id res chain seq x y z
N MET A 1 30.90 -28.12 0.31
CA MET A 1 30.98 -26.65 0.18
C MET A 1 29.61 -25.96 0.01
N ASN A 2 28.53 -26.63 -0.42
CA ASN A 2 27.23 -25.97 -0.68
C ASN A 2 26.26 -25.84 0.52
N TRP A 3 26.34 -26.70 1.53
CA TRP A 3 25.41 -26.66 2.67
C TRP A 3 25.47 -25.36 3.47
N PHE A 4 26.66 -24.79 3.63
CA PHE A 4 26.83 -23.52 4.34
C PHE A 4 26.16 -22.35 3.60
N LEU A 5 26.34 -22.25 2.28
CA LEU A 5 25.70 -21.20 1.47
C LEU A 5 24.18 -21.34 1.45
N ILE A 6 23.66 -22.57 1.40
CA ILE A 6 22.22 -22.84 1.49
C ILE A 6 21.69 -22.42 2.87
N ALA A 7 22.38 -22.80 3.95
CA ALA A 7 21.99 -22.41 5.30
C ALA A 7 21.98 -20.88 5.49
N VAL A 8 23.01 -20.18 4.99
CA VAL A 8 23.08 -18.71 5.02
C VAL A 8 21.94 -18.09 4.21
N GLY A 9 21.65 -18.62 3.02
CA GLY A 9 20.54 -18.14 2.18
C GLY A 9 19.18 -18.31 2.87
N VAL A 10 18.92 -19.48 3.46
CA VAL A 10 17.68 -19.74 4.21
C VAL A 10 17.56 -18.81 5.42
N LEU A 11 18.64 -18.64 6.20
CA LEU A 11 18.66 -17.72 7.34
C LEU A 11 18.40 -16.28 6.92
N LEU A 12 18.97 -15.84 5.79
CA LEU A 12 18.73 -14.51 5.23
C LEU A 12 17.26 -14.32 4.85
N VAL A 13 16.65 -15.30 4.17
CA VAL A 13 15.23 -15.25 3.79
C VAL A 13 14.35 -15.16 5.04
N LEU A 14 14.60 -15.99 6.05
CA LEU A 14 13.87 -15.96 7.32
C LEU A 14 14.05 -14.64 8.06
N ALA A 15 15.27 -14.11 8.11
CA ALA A 15 15.57 -12.81 8.73
C ALA A 15 14.83 -11.66 8.03
N CYS A 16 14.76 -11.68 6.69
CA CYS A 16 13.96 -10.72 5.92
C CYS A 16 12.46 -10.86 6.23
N GLY A 17 11.94 -12.08 6.34
CA GLY A 17 10.56 -12.34 6.75
C GLY A 17 10.23 -11.76 8.14
N VAL A 18 11.06 -12.06 9.14
CA VAL A 18 10.90 -11.51 10.51
C VAL A 18 10.99 -9.99 10.50
N SER A 19 11.98 -9.42 9.80
CA SER A 19 12.17 -7.97 9.70
C SER A 19 10.99 -7.28 9.02
N GLY A 20 10.46 -7.85 7.93
CA GLY A 20 9.28 -7.33 7.24
C GLY A 20 8.03 -7.36 8.13
N SER A 21 7.82 -8.46 8.87
CA SER A 21 6.74 -8.59 9.84
C SER A 21 6.84 -7.52 10.94
N LEU A 22 8.02 -7.34 11.53
CA LEU A 22 8.26 -6.33 12.56
C LEU A 22 8.05 -4.91 12.02
N ALA A 23 8.53 -4.62 10.81
CA ALA A 23 8.36 -3.30 10.18
C ALA A 23 6.89 -2.93 9.99
N LEU A 24 6.08 -3.86 9.48
CA LEU A 24 4.64 -3.62 9.28
C LEU A 24 3.85 -3.65 10.59
N LEU A 25 4.23 -4.49 11.57
CA LEU A 25 3.68 -4.44 12.93
C LEU A 25 3.90 -3.08 13.58
N TYR A 26 5.10 -2.51 13.44
CA TYR A 26 5.41 -1.18 13.95
C TYR A 26 4.52 -0.11 13.30
N ARG A 27 4.31 -0.19 11.97
CA ARG A 27 3.36 0.69 11.27
C ARG A 27 1.93 0.50 11.76
N ALA A 28 1.46 -0.73 11.93
CA ALA A 28 0.13 -1.03 12.44
C ALA A 28 -0.09 -0.53 13.86
N ARG A 29 0.93 -0.57 14.73
CA ARG A 29 0.86 0.05 16.06
C ARG A 29 0.65 1.57 15.96
N ARG A 30 1.38 2.25 15.08
CA ARG A 30 1.17 3.70 14.84
C ARG A 30 -0.23 4.00 14.30
N MET A 31 -0.76 3.16 13.40
CA MET A 31 -2.14 3.30 12.91
C MET A 31 -3.16 3.16 14.04
N ARG A 32 -3.00 2.15 14.91
CA ARG A 32 -3.89 1.96 16.08
C ARG A 32 -3.83 3.11 17.08
N LEU A 33 -2.66 3.70 17.31
CA LEU A 33 -2.54 4.87 18.18
C LEU A 33 -3.35 6.06 17.62
N ARG A 34 -3.37 6.23 16.29
CA ARG A 34 -4.23 7.24 15.65
C ARG A 34 -5.71 6.87 15.78
N GLU A 35 -6.09 5.62 15.54
CA GLU A 35 -7.48 5.16 15.72
C GLU A 35 -8.01 5.42 17.14
N GLN A 36 -7.16 5.19 18.16
CA GLN A 36 -7.53 5.41 19.56
C GLN A 36 -7.89 6.86 19.86
N ALA A 37 -7.29 7.83 19.16
CA ALA A 37 -7.65 9.25 19.28
C ALA A 37 -9.11 9.51 18.85
N TYR A 38 -9.66 8.65 17.99
CA TYR A 38 -11.04 8.73 17.51
C TYR A 38 -11.96 7.69 18.17
N GLY A 39 -11.49 6.98 19.20
CA GLY A 39 -12.26 5.93 19.86
C GLY A 39 -12.51 4.69 18.99
N LEU A 40 -11.70 4.48 17.95
CA LEU A 40 -11.79 3.32 17.06
C LEU A 40 -10.81 2.22 17.51
N SER A 41 -11.16 0.95 17.28
CA SER A 41 -10.26 -0.17 17.62
C SER A 41 -10.25 -1.30 16.59
N THR A 42 -9.12 -1.50 15.89
CA THR A 42 -8.91 -2.65 15.00
C THR A 42 -8.03 -3.75 15.64
N PRO A 43 -8.62 -4.74 16.37
CA PRO A 43 -7.84 -5.75 17.09
C PRO A 43 -7.08 -6.72 16.17
N TYR A 44 -7.60 -6.97 14.96
CA TYR A 44 -6.98 -7.89 14.00
C TYR A 44 -5.87 -7.25 13.15
N LEU A 45 -5.73 -5.91 13.17
CA LEU A 45 -4.74 -5.21 12.34
C LEU A 45 -3.28 -5.66 12.58
N PRO A 46 -2.82 -5.92 13.81
CA PRO A 46 -1.46 -6.42 14.04
C PRO A 46 -1.22 -7.79 13.41
N HIS A 47 -2.19 -8.70 13.46
CA HIS A 47 -2.06 -10.04 12.87
C HIS A 47 -1.95 -9.94 11.35
N ILE A 48 -2.81 -9.12 10.74
CA ILE A 48 -2.78 -8.85 9.30
C ILE A 48 -1.44 -8.21 8.89
N ALA A 49 -0.96 -7.24 9.67
CA ALA A 49 0.31 -6.57 9.41
C ALA A 49 1.51 -7.51 9.51
N ALA A 50 1.52 -8.41 10.50
CA ALA A 50 2.55 -9.44 10.63
C ALA A 50 2.56 -10.39 9.43
N VAL A 51 1.39 -10.82 8.96
CA VAL A 51 1.27 -11.72 7.79
C VAL A 51 1.72 -11.02 6.52
N ILE A 52 1.18 -9.83 6.21
CA ILE A 52 1.57 -9.07 5.01
C ILE A 52 3.07 -8.77 5.05
N GLY A 53 3.57 -8.32 6.21
CA GLY A 53 4.98 -7.96 6.37
C GLY A 53 5.90 -9.16 6.26
N GLY A 54 5.50 -10.29 6.84
CA GLY A 54 6.22 -11.56 6.73
C GLY A 54 6.31 -12.03 5.28
N LEU A 55 5.19 -12.04 4.55
CA LEU A 55 5.17 -12.44 3.13
C LEU A 55 6.00 -11.51 2.25
N SER A 56 5.87 -10.20 2.43
CA SER A 56 6.70 -9.22 1.70
C SER A 56 8.19 -9.39 2.04
N GLY A 57 8.52 -9.62 3.31
CA GLY A 57 9.89 -9.87 3.75
C GLY A 57 10.48 -11.16 3.18
N LEU A 58 9.72 -12.25 3.16
CA LEU A 58 10.13 -13.51 2.55
C LEU A 58 10.36 -13.36 1.04
N LEU A 59 9.49 -12.63 0.34
CA LEU A 59 9.65 -12.32 -1.07
C LEU A 59 10.95 -11.54 -1.32
N ILE A 60 11.21 -10.49 -0.54
CA ILE A 60 12.44 -9.69 -0.63
C ILE A 60 13.68 -10.55 -0.36
N GLY A 61 13.65 -11.34 0.72
CA GLY A 61 14.75 -12.23 1.08
C GLY A 61 15.01 -13.28 0.00
N GLY A 62 13.94 -13.85 -0.57
CA GLY A 62 14.02 -14.80 -1.68
C GLY A 62 14.62 -14.19 -2.94
N LEU A 63 14.21 -12.97 -3.30
CA LEU A 63 14.81 -12.22 -4.41
C LEU A 63 16.30 -11.96 -4.18
N LEU A 64 16.68 -11.52 -2.98
CA LEU A 64 18.08 -11.29 -2.63
C LEU A 64 18.90 -12.59 -2.71
N ALA A 65 18.42 -13.67 -2.10
CA ALA A 65 19.09 -14.98 -2.14
C ALA A 65 19.22 -15.51 -3.58
N TYR A 66 18.17 -15.37 -4.39
CA TYR A 66 18.17 -15.76 -5.80
C TYR A 66 19.21 -14.98 -6.59
N TYR A 67 19.21 -13.65 -6.52
CA TYR A 67 20.16 -12.84 -7.30
C TYR A 67 21.61 -12.97 -6.80
N LEU A 68 21.83 -13.15 -5.50
CA LEU A 68 23.14 -13.45 -4.93
C LEU A 68 23.67 -14.81 -5.39
N SER A 69 22.78 -15.80 -5.57
CA SER A 69 23.17 -17.12 -6.08
C SER A 69 23.53 -17.11 -7.57
N LEU A 70 22.91 -16.21 -8.35
CA LEU A 70 23.08 -16.15 -9.80
C LEU A 70 24.32 -15.40 -10.26
N ASN A 71 24.75 -14.33 -9.56
CA ASN A 71 25.76 -13.45 -10.15
C ASN A 71 26.66 -12.72 -9.13
N GLN A 72 27.71 -13.37 -8.65
CA GLN A 72 28.72 -12.75 -7.77
C GLN A 72 29.64 -11.74 -8.49
N GLN A 73 29.64 -11.71 -9.83
CA GLN A 73 30.47 -10.82 -10.66
C GLN A 73 29.63 -9.81 -11.50
N GLY A 74 28.38 -9.56 -11.10
CA GLY A 74 27.44 -8.73 -11.87
C GLY A 74 27.80 -7.24 -11.93
N ASN A 75 27.50 -6.60 -13.07
CA ASN A 75 27.65 -5.16 -13.28
C ASN A 75 26.79 -4.39 -12.25
N PRO A 76 27.30 -3.31 -11.62
CA PRO A 76 26.53 -2.52 -10.64
C PRO A 76 25.19 -2.01 -11.18
N ILE A 77 25.10 -1.69 -12.47
CA ILE A 77 23.85 -1.23 -13.10
C ILE A 77 22.78 -2.32 -13.07
N GLU A 78 23.19 -3.57 -13.28
CA GLU A 78 22.29 -4.72 -13.23
C GLU A 78 21.78 -4.96 -11.81
N TRP A 79 22.63 -4.81 -10.80
CA TRP A 79 22.23 -4.89 -9.39
C TRP A 79 21.23 -3.80 -9.02
N ILE A 80 21.42 -2.56 -9.46
CA ILE A 80 20.45 -1.48 -9.26
C ILE A 80 19.13 -1.81 -9.97
N GLY A 81 19.20 -2.35 -11.19
CA GLY A 81 18.02 -2.79 -11.92
C GLY A 81 17.24 -3.89 -11.19
N ARG A 82 17.94 -4.90 -10.65
CA ARG A 82 17.34 -5.98 -9.85
C ARG A 82 16.82 -5.50 -8.49
N PHE A 83 17.46 -4.49 -7.89
CA PHE A 83 17.00 -3.89 -6.64
C PHE A 83 15.63 -3.22 -6.79
N SER A 84 15.23 -2.83 -8.01
CA SER A 84 13.86 -2.34 -8.26
C SER A 84 12.77 -3.33 -7.83
N TYR A 85 13.00 -4.65 -7.96
CA TYR A 85 12.05 -5.66 -7.52
C TYR A 85 11.85 -5.64 -5.99
N VAL A 86 12.92 -5.40 -5.23
CA VAL A 86 12.87 -5.25 -3.78
C VAL A 86 12.05 -4.00 -3.39
N LEU A 87 12.25 -2.89 -4.11
CA LEU A 87 11.49 -1.66 -3.90
C LEU A 87 10.00 -1.85 -4.20
N VAL A 88 9.66 -2.52 -5.31
CA VAL A 88 8.29 -2.83 -5.68
C VAL A 88 7.63 -3.73 -4.63
N ALA A 89 8.30 -4.78 -4.18
CA ALA A 89 7.82 -5.69 -3.15
C ALA A 89 7.55 -4.98 -1.81
N TRP A 90 8.52 -4.16 -1.38
CA TRP A 90 8.42 -3.38 -0.15
C TRP A 90 7.27 -2.38 -0.20
N ALA A 91 7.16 -1.62 -1.29
CA ALA A 91 6.10 -0.65 -1.48
C ALA A 91 4.73 -1.32 -1.58
N GLY A 92 4.62 -2.41 -2.35
CA GLY A 92 3.40 -3.20 -2.50
C GLY A 92 2.86 -3.70 -1.16
N GLY A 93 3.71 -4.30 -0.33
CA GLY A 93 3.32 -4.76 1.01
C GLY A 93 2.87 -3.61 1.93
N GLY A 94 3.59 -2.49 1.90
CA GLY A 94 3.23 -1.29 2.66
C GLY A 94 1.87 -0.73 2.26
N HIS A 95 1.63 -0.55 0.96
CA HIS A 95 0.35 -0.04 0.45
C HIS A 95 -0.81 -1.00 0.69
N LEU A 96 -0.58 -2.31 0.53
CA LEU A 96 -1.59 -3.32 0.82
C LEU A 96 -2.07 -3.23 2.28
N LEU A 97 -1.16 -3.06 3.23
CA LEU A 97 -1.53 -2.88 4.65
C LEU A 97 -2.43 -1.65 4.85
N TYR A 98 -2.07 -0.50 4.24
CA TYR A 98 -2.89 0.71 4.34
C TYR A 98 -4.28 0.51 3.74
N LEU A 99 -4.38 -0.12 2.57
CA LEU A 99 -5.66 -0.38 1.92
C LEU A 99 -6.53 -1.34 2.72
N VAL A 100 -5.95 -2.40 3.29
CA VAL A 100 -6.67 -3.33 4.18
C VAL A 100 -7.14 -2.60 5.44
N HIS A 101 -6.30 -1.75 6.03
CA HIS A 101 -6.67 -0.96 7.19
C HIS A 101 -7.88 -0.05 6.91
N ILE A 102 -7.82 0.74 5.84
CA ILE A 102 -8.92 1.63 5.42
C ILE A 102 -10.17 0.80 5.09
N GLY A 103 -10.02 -0.30 4.36
CA GLY A 103 -11.12 -1.20 4.01
C GLY A 103 -11.81 -1.82 5.23
N LEU A 104 -11.05 -2.19 6.28
CA LEU A 104 -11.61 -2.70 7.53
C LEU A 104 -12.41 -1.65 8.28
N GLN A 105 -11.91 -0.40 8.33
CA GLN A 105 -12.66 0.71 8.93
C GLN A 105 -13.95 0.96 8.17
N LEU A 106 -13.86 1.05 6.85
CA LEU A 106 -14.99 1.35 5.99
C LEU A 106 -16.06 0.24 5.99
N TRP A 107 -15.65 -1.03 6.03
CA TRP A 107 -16.57 -2.15 6.23
C TRP A 107 -17.33 -2.08 7.57
N ARG A 108 -16.71 -1.52 8.61
CA ARG A 108 -17.37 -1.31 9.90
C ARG A 108 -18.34 -0.15 9.86
N GLU A 109 -17.97 0.96 9.22
CA GLU A 109 -18.87 2.09 8.99
C GLU A 109 -20.15 1.66 8.26
N GLU A 110 -20.00 0.90 7.17
CA GLU A 110 -21.16 0.36 6.44
C GLU A 110 -21.99 -0.62 7.27
N GLY A 111 -21.35 -1.46 8.07
CA GLY A 111 -22.05 -2.39 8.95
C GLY A 111 -22.91 -1.68 10.00
N ASP A 112 -22.40 -0.60 10.58
CA ASP A 112 -23.15 0.24 11.52
C ASP A 112 -24.28 1.02 10.83
N TRP A 113 -24.09 1.40 9.57
CA TRP A 113 -25.12 2.07 8.77
C TRP A 113 -26.27 1.13 8.39
N GLN A 114 -25.94 -0.06 7.88
CA GLN A 114 -26.93 -1.00 7.33
C GLN A 114 -27.68 -1.80 8.40
N ARG A 115 -27.03 -2.11 9.53
CA ARG A 115 -27.59 -3.05 10.53
C ARG A 115 -27.89 -2.41 11.87
N GLY A 116 -27.50 -1.14 12.09
CA GLY A 116 -27.60 -0.50 13.40
C GLY A 116 -26.90 -1.32 14.49
N ASP A 117 -25.75 -1.91 14.17
CA ASP A 117 -25.01 -2.78 15.09
C ASP A 117 -24.39 -1.95 16.23
N GLU A 118 -25.19 -1.67 17.25
CA GLU A 118 -24.87 -0.81 18.41
C GLU A 118 -23.67 -1.28 19.24
N LYS A 119 -23.10 -2.45 18.95
CA LYS A 119 -21.93 -2.97 19.68
C LYS A 119 -20.60 -2.49 19.11
N ARG A 120 -20.56 -1.94 17.89
CA ARG A 120 -19.31 -1.48 17.25
C ARG A 120 -19.18 0.04 17.36
N GLN A 121 -18.01 0.50 17.81
CA GLN A 121 -17.65 1.92 17.77
C GLN A 121 -17.24 2.27 16.34
N SER A 122 -18.07 3.08 15.68
CA SER A 122 -17.87 3.64 14.34
C SER A 122 -17.84 5.17 14.42
N LEU A 123 -17.24 5.82 13.43
CA LEU A 123 -17.33 7.26 13.24
C LEU A 123 -18.79 7.64 13.03
N GLY A 124 -19.51 6.97 12.12
CA GLY A 124 -20.92 7.24 11.80
C GLY A 124 -21.82 7.26 13.04
N ARG A 125 -21.64 6.35 14.00
CA ARG A 125 -22.37 6.38 15.27
C ARG A 125 -22.03 7.59 16.12
N ARG A 126 -20.74 7.93 16.23
CA ARG A 126 -20.29 9.12 16.94
C ARG A 126 -20.93 10.37 16.32
N ARG A 127 -21.00 10.45 14.99
CA ARG A 127 -21.70 11.53 14.27
C ARG A 127 -23.17 11.60 14.64
N ARG A 128 -23.89 10.47 14.62
CA ARG A 128 -25.32 10.39 15.00
C ARG A 128 -25.56 10.84 16.44
N ILE A 129 -24.71 10.43 17.38
CA ILE A 129 -24.82 10.85 18.79
C ILE A 129 -24.62 12.36 18.91
N ILE A 130 -23.59 12.90 18.27
CA ILE A 130 -23.32 14.34 18.27
C ILE A 130 -24.48 15.10 17.63
N LEU A 131 -24.99 14.67 16.48
CA LEU A 131 -26.13 15.29 15.80
C LEU A 131 -27.39 15.32 16.69
N ARG A 132 -27.70 14.20 17.36
CA ARG A 132 -28.84 14.10 18.29
C ARG A 132 -28.67 15.04 19.50
N GLN A 133 -27.47 15.08 20.09
CA GLN A 133 -27.18 15.99 21.21
C GLN A 133 -27.28 17.46 20.79
N LEU A 134 -26.77 17.80 19.61
CA LEU A 134 -26.83 19.15 19.08
C LEU A 134 -28.27 19.61 18.83
N ARG A 135 -29.12 18.74 18.27
CA ARG A 135 -30.54 19.02 18.10
C ARG A 135 -31.28 19.23 19.42
N GLN A 136 -30.94 18.46 20.46
CA GLN A 136 -31.54 18.65 21.78
C GLN A 136 -31.15 19.99 22.42
N GLN A 137 -29.95 20.49 22.10
CA GLN A 137 -29.39 21.67 22.76
C GLN A 137 -29.61 22.97 21.97
N HIS A 138 -29.73 22.93 20.64
CA HIS A 138 -29.85 24.11 19.78
C HIS A 138 -31.01 23.97 18.79
N ARG A 139 -32.00 24.87 18.88
CA ARG A 139 -33.13 24.97 17.93
C ARG A 139 -32.78 25.69 16.62
N HIS A 140 -31.60 26.31 16.50
CA HIS A 140 -31.22 27.12 15.34
C HIS A 140 -30.22 26.39 14.42
N TYR A 141 -30.60 26.33 13.14
CA TYR A 141 -29.94 25.59 12.05
C TYR A 141 -28.48 26.00 11.76
N ILE A 142 -28.09 27.24 12.05
CA ILE A 142 -26.75 27.77 11.74
C ILE A 142 -25.67 27.13 12.64
N ASP A 143 -25.98 26.83 13.90
CA ASP A 143 -25.08 26.17 14.85
C ASP A 143 -24.91 24.67 14.55
N LEU A 144 -25.91 24.05 13.91
CA LEU A 144 -25.83 22.67 13.41
C LEU A 144 -24.85 22.56 12.24
N LYS A 145 -24.85 23.53 11.32
CA LYS A 145 -23.98 23.53 10.14
C LYS A 145 -22.49 23.70 10.48
N ALA A 146 -22.15 24.66 11.35
CA ALA A 146 -20.76 24.92 11.73
C ALA A 146 -20.09 23.76 12.52
N ARG A 147 -20.89 22.91 13.18
CA ARG A 147 -20.39 21.73 13.91
C ARG A 147 -20.43 20.43 13.09
N ASP A 148 -21.21 20.39 12.02
CA ASP A 148 -21.14 19.34 11.00
C ASP A 148 -19.80 19.41 10.24
N ASP A 149 -19.25 20.61 10.01
CA ASP A 149 -17.91 20.79 9.44
C ASP A 149 -16.82 20.10 10.27
N VAL A 150 -16.92 20.13 11.60
CA VAL A 150 -15.97 19.43 12.51
C VAL A 150 -16.07 17.91 12.36
N VAL A 151 -17.30 17.41 12.18
CA VAL A 151 -17.57 15.99 12.01
C VAL A 151 -17.09 15.49 10.64
N ILE A 152 -17.30 16.27 9.58
CA ILE A 152 -16.74 16.04 8.25
C ILE A 152 -15.21 16.04 8.30
N ASP A 153 -14.60 16.98 9.02
CA ASP A 153 -13.15 17.04 9.22
C ASP A 153 -12.61 15.77 9.91
N GLU A 154 -13.38 15.13 10.81
CA GLU A 154 -13.02 13.81 11.36
C GLU A 154 -13.05 12.69 10.30
N LEU A 155 -13.98 12.65 9.33
CA LEU A 155 -13.88 11.65 8.23
C LEU A 155 -12.63 11.91 7.40
N ILE A 156 -12.45 13.19 7.06
CA ILE A 156 -11.37 13.60 6.18
C ILE A 156 -10.06 13.26 6.90
N GLY A 157 -9.97 13.44 8.21
CA GLY A 157 -8.84 13.02 9.02
C GLY A 157 -8.59 11.51 9.03
N VAL A 158 -9.64 10.70 9.23
CA VAL A 158 -9.50 9.24 9.46
C VAL A 158 -9.48 8.41 8.17
N LEU A 159 -10.31 8.75 7.19
CA LEU A 159 -10.47 7.98 5.95
C LEU A 159 -9.98 8.76 4.73
N GLY A 160 -10.35 10.05 4.60
CA GLY A 160 -10.06 10.84 3.41
C GLY A 160 -8.57 11.07 3.17
N ASN A 161 -7.89 11.70 4.11
CA ASN A 161 -6.47 12.04 4.06
C ASN A 161 -5.58 10.80 3.91
N PRO A 162 -5.77 9.71 4.70
CA PRO A 162 -5.00 8.49 4.48
C PRO A 162 -5.21 7.89 3.09
N LEU A 163 -6.44 7.90 2.57
CA LEU A 163 -6.75 7.33 1.25
C LEU A 163 -6.17 8.17 0.10
N LEU A 164 -6.26 9.50 0.19
CA LEU A 164 -5.63 10.42 -0.77
C LEU A 164 -4.10 10.28 -0.74
N ASN A 165 -3.51 10.17 0.45
CA ASN A 165 -2.07 9.93 0.60
C ASN A 165 -1.65 8.59 -0.01
N VAL A 166 -2.40 7.51 0.24
CA VAL A 166 -2.14 6.20 -0.37
C VAL A 166 -2.23 6.29 -1.89
N ARG A 167 -3.26 6.94 -2.43
CA ARG A 167 -3.45 7.12 -3.88
C ARG A 167 -2.31 7.91 -4.53
N ARG A 168 -1.81 8.94 -3.84
CA ARG A 168 -0.65 9.72 -4.27
C ARG A 168 0.62 8.88 -4.22
N ASP A 169 0.86 8.17 -3.13
CA ASP A 169 2.09 7.42 -2.91
C ASP A 169 2.16 6.14 -3.75
N LEU A 170 1.03 5.57 -4.16
CA LEU A 170 0.97 4.43 -5.10
C LEU A 170 1.66 4.73 -6.44
N SER A 171 1.74 6.01 -6.84
CA SER A 171 2.46 6.42 -8.07
C SER A 171 3.96 6.12 -8.04
N ARG A 172 4.52 5.86 -6.85
CA ARG A 172 5.93 5.48 -6.69
C ARG A 172 6.23 4.05 -7.14
N ILE A 173 5.24 3.15 -7.17
CA ILE A 173 5.45 1.76 -7.61
C ILE A 173 5.89 1.71 -9.09
N PRO A 174 5.18 2.36 -10.04
CA PRO A 174 5.65 2.48 -11.42
C PRO A 174 7.04 3.12 -11.54
N LEU A 175 7.38 4.09 -10.70
CA LEU A 175 8.70 4.74 -10.70
C LEU A 175 9.82 3.74 -10.38
N TYR A 176 9.58 2.79 -9.47
CA TYR A 176 10.54 1.71 -9.21
C TYR A 176 10.69 0.79 -10.42
N GLY A 177 9.59 0.46 -11.11
CA GLY A 177 9.65 -0.29 -12.37
C GLY A 177 10.49 0.43 -13.43
N TYR A 178 10.29 1.75 -13.58
CA TYR A 178 11.03 2.62 -14.49
C TYR A 178 12.53 2.64 -14.20
N LEU A 179 12.93 2.64 -12.92
CA LEU A 179 14.35 2.51 -12.54
C LEU A 179 14.96 1.25 -13.15
N GLY A 180 14.26 0.12 -13.06
CA GLY A 180 14.68 -1.13 -13.68
C GLY A 180 14.76 -1.07 -15.21
N THR A 181 13.80 -0.39 -15.85
CA THR A 181 13.79 -0.13 -17.29
C THR A 181 15.01 0.66 -17.74
N VAL A 182 15.30 1.77 -17.05
CA VAL A 182 16.46 2.61 -17.34
C VAL A 182 17.76 1.82 -17.18
N CYS A 183 17.90 1.02 -16.11
CA CYS A 183 19.06 0.16 -15.93
C CYS A 183 19.20 -0.88 -17.06
N GLY A 184 18.11 -1.51 -17.49
CA GLY A 184 18.14 -2.47 -18.60
C GLY A 184 18.56 -1.84 -19.94
N ILE A 185 18.05 -0.64 -20.24
CA ILE A 185 18.46 0.13 -21.42
C ILE A 185 19.93 0.55 -21.34
N LEU A 186 20.40 0.99 -20.16
CA LEU A 186 21.80 1.36 -19.95
C LEU A 186 22.74 0.16 -20.15
N LEU A 187 22.36 -1.03 -19.66
CA LEU A 187 23.11 -2.27 -19.92
C LEU A 187 23.18 -2.57 -21.41
N MET A 188 22.06 -2.45 -22.12
CA MET A 188 22.01 -2.65 -23.57
C MET A 188 22.94 -1.66 -24.30
N ALA A 189 22.91 -0.37 -23.92
CA ALA A 189 23.75 0.67 -24.51
C ALA A 189 25.25 0.44 -24.25
N GLN A 190 25.63 -0.03 -23.06
CA GLN A 190 27.02 -0.38 -22.74
C GLN A 190 27.55 -1.55 -23.56
N ASN A 191 26.68 -2.50 -23.92
CA ASN A 191 27.06 -3.65 -24.73
C ASN A 191 27.19 -3.27 -26.21
N LEU A 192 26.34 -2.35 -26.71
CA LEU A 192 26.43 -1.78 -28.06
C LEU A 192 27.74 -1.02 -28.31
N SER A 193 28.28 -0.32 -27.31
CA SER A 193 29.50 0.47 -27.47
C SER A 193 30.79 -0.36 -27.52
N ARG A 194 30.71 -1.70 -27.47
CA ARG A 194 31.86 -2.63 -27.39
C ARG A 194 32.01 -3.54 -28.61
N ILE A 195 31.32 -3.24 -29.71
CA ILE A 195 31.35 -4.09 -30.92
C ILE A 195 32.59 -3.74 -31.75
N ASP A 196 33.64 -4.58 -31.69
CA ASP A 196 34.83 -4.46 -32.57
C ASP A 196 34.97 -5.62 -33.59
N GLU A 197 34.29 -6.77 -33.41
CA GLU A 197 34.39 -7.95 -34.32
C GLU A 197 33.08 -8.77 -34.47
N ALA A 198 32.92 -9.47 -35.60
CA ALA A 198 31.69 -10.20 -35.95
C ALA A 198 31.29 -11.34 -34.99
N THR A 199 32.25 -12.00 -34.34
CA THR A 199 32.00 -13.01 -33.28
C THR A 199 31.62 -12.37 -31.94
N GLN A 200 32.00 -11.10 -31.70
CA GLN A 200 31.53 -10.33 -30.56
C GLN A 200 30.07 -9.90 -30.75
N THR A 201 29.61 -9.74 -31.99
CA THR A 201 28.24 -9.33 -32.32
C THR A 201 27.18 -10.27 -31.73
N PHE A 202 27.39 -11.60 -31.76
CA PHE A 202 26.44 -12.56 -31.15
C PHE A 202 26.44 -12.53 -29.63
N LYS A 203 27.61 -12.37 -28.98
CA LYS A 203 27.71 -12.22 -27.52
C LYS A 203 27.07 -10.91 -27.05
N VAL A 204 27.27 -9.83 -27.82
CA VAL A 204 26.65 -8.53 -27.58
C VAL A 204 25.13 -8.61 -27.77
N LEU A 205 24.64 -9.30 -28.81
CA LEU A 205 23.19 -9.52 -28.98
C LEU A 205 22.56 -10.24 -27.78
N GLY A 206 23.24 -11.27 -27.25
CA GLY A 206 22.79 -12.01 -26.07
C GLY A 206 22.70 -11.12 -24.83
N SER A 207 23.75 -10.35 -24.54
CA SER A 207 23.76 -9.44 -23.38
C SER A 207 22.83 -8.23 -23.54
N MET A 208 22.58 -7.78 -24.78
CA MET A 208 21.54 -6.80 -25.10
C MET A 208 20.14 -7.37 -24.82
N ALA A 209 19.88 -8.62 -25.21
CA ALA A 209 18.60 -9.28 -24.93
C ALA A 209 18.34 -9.43 -23.42
N GLU A 210 19.38 -9.68 -22.62
CA GLU A 210 19.28 -9.71 -21.16
C GLU A 210 18.92 -8.33 -20.58
N GLY A 211 19.55 -7.25 -21.06
CA GLY A 211 19.22 -5.88 -20.66
C GLY A 211 17.78 -5.49 -21.03
N LEU A 212 17.35 -5.86 -22.24
CA LEU A 212 15.98 -5.66 -22.72
C LEU A 212 14.97 -6.46 -21.88
N ALA A 213 15.27 -7.73 -21.56
CA ALA A 213 14.43 -8.58 -20.74
C ALA A 213 14.28 -8.01 -19.33
N LEU A 214 15.38 -7.55 -18.72
CA LEU A 214 15.35 -6.89 -17.42
C LEU A 214 14.42 -5.67 -17.45
N ALA A 215 14.53 -4.83 -18.48
CA ALA A 215 13.72 -3.62 -18.61
C ALA A 215 12.21 -3.94 -18.70
N PHE A 216 11.82 -4.93 -19.49
CA PHE A 216 10.42 -5.34 -19.61
C PHE A 216 9.91 -6.01 -18.34
N GLN A 217 10.68 -6.89 -17.72
CA GLN A 217 10.27 -7.62 -16.53
C GLN A 217 10.07 -6.70 -15.32
N THR A 218 10.95 -5.72 -15.09
CA THR A 218 10.81 -4.78 -13.96
C THR A 218 9.57 -3.92 -14.13
N THR A 219 9.30 -3.47 -15.35
CA THR A 219 8.10 -2.71 -15.69
C THR A 219 6.84 -3.55 -15.48
N LEU A 220 6.84 -4.79 -15.97
CA LEU A 220 5.71 -5.70 -15.84
C LEU A 220 5.39 -5.98 -14.37
N VAL A 221 6.39 -6.31 -13.55
CA VAL A 221 6.19 -6.58 -12.12
C VAL A 221 5.66 -5.34 -11.38
N ALA A 222 6.17 -4.15 -11.70
CA ALA A 222 5.66 -2.90 -11.14
C ALA A 222 4.19 -2.66 -11.52
N LEU A 223 3.81 -2.90 -12.79
CA LEU A 223 2.43 -2.75 -13.25
C LEU A 223 1.49 -3.78 -12.62
N LEU A 224 1.91 -5.04 -12.55
CA LEU A 224 1.14 -6.12 -11.91
C LEU A 224 0.91 -5.86 -10.41
N THR A 225 1.85 -5.15 -9.75
CA THR A 225 1.69 -4.73 -8.35
C THR A 225 0.82 -3.48 -8.25
N TYR A 226 1.04 -2.49 -9.12
CA TYR A 226 0.37 -1.19 -9.07
C TYR A 226 -1.11 -1.28 -9.43
N LEU A 227 -1.48 -1.96 -10.52
CA LEU A 227 -2.85 -1.92 -11.05
C LEU A 227 -3.90 -2.46 -10.05
N PRO A 228 -3.69 -3.61 -9.38
CA PRO A 228 -4.65 -4.10 -8.38
C PRO A 228 -4.77 -3.16 -7.19
N LEU A 229 -3.65 -2.65 -6.69
CA LEU A 229 -3.64 -1.73 -5.55
C LEU A 229 -4.32 -0.40 -5.90
N ARG A 230 -4.10 0.10 -7.10
CA ARG A 230 -4.77 1.31 -7.61
C ARG A 230 -6.27 1.10 -7.72
N LYS A 231 -6.70 -0.02 -8.29
CA LYS A 231 -8.12 -0.37 -8.41
C LYS A 231 -8.78 -0.50 -7.04
N ALA A 232 -8.09 -1.12 -6.06
CA ALA A 232 -8.58 -1.20 -4.69
C ALA A 232 -8.69 0.18 -4.04
N ALA A 233 -7.71 1.07 -4.23
CA ALA A 233 -7.77 2.44 -3.73
C ALA A 233 -8.94 3.22 -4.33
N ASP A 234 -9.13 3.18 -5.66
CA ASP A 234 -10.23 3.87 -6.33
C ASP A 234 -11.60 3.30 -5.90
N TYR A 235 -11.70 1.98 -5.69
CA TYR A 235 -12.91 1.35 -5.14
C TYR A 235 -13.21 1.82 -3.70
N LEU A 236 -12.20 1.93 -2.84
CA LEU A 236 -12.39 2.47 -1.50
C LEU A 236 -12.83 3.94 -1.51
N VAL A 237 -12.33 4.76 -2.45
CA VAL A 237 -12.76 6.16 -2.61
C VAL A 237 -14.24 6.22 -2.96
N GLN A 238 -14.69 5.39 -3.90
CA GLN A 238 -16.11 5.32 -4.27
C GLN A 238 -16.99 4.94 -3.08
N ARG A 239 -16.56 3.99 -2.25
CA ARG A 239 -17.33 3.59 -1.06
C ARG A 239 -17.34 4.68 0.02
N VAL A 240 -16.25 5.43 0.20
CA VAL A 240 -16.26 6.61 1.09
C VAL A 240 -17.30 7.62 0.61
N GLY A 241 -17.34 7.90 -0.69
CA GLY A 241 -18.34 8.80 -1.28
C GLY A 241 -19.77 8.34 -1.03
N ALA A 242 -20.07 7.05 -1.26
CA ALA A 242 -21.41 6.51 -1.01
C ALA A 242 -21.84 6.59 0.47
N LEU A 243 -20.90 6.44 1.40
CA LEU A 243 -21.16 6.62 2.83
C LEU A 243 -21.46 8.09 3.17
N GLU A 244 -20.73 9.03 2.59
CA GLU A 244 -20.97 10.48 2.76
C GLU A 244 -22.30 10.92 2.13
N ASP A 245 -22.64 10.41 0.94
CA ASP A 245 -23.94 10.67 0.32
C ASP A 245 -25.10 10.16 1.19
N SER A 246 -24.94 8.95 1.76
CA SER A 246 -25.92 8.40 2.70
C SER A 246 -26.06 9.26 3.95
N TRP A 247 -24.95 9.78 4.48
CA TRP A 247 -24.94 10.70 5.63
C TRP A 247 -25.66 12.01 5.32
N ALA A 248 -25.35 12.61 4.17
CA ALA A 248 -26.00 13.84 3.71
C ALA A 248 -27.52 13.66 3.57
N HIS A 249 -27.97 12.55 2.98
CA HIS A 249 -29.38 12.23 2.86
C HIS A 249 -30.09 12.10 4.22
N LEU A 250 -29.53 11.37 5.19
CA LEU A 250 -30.14 11.29 6.53
C LEU A 250 -30.20 12.66 7.21
N ARG A 251 -29.15 13.47 7.09
CA ARG A 251 -29.16 14.82 7.66
C ARG A 251 -30.28 15.66 7.06
N ASP A 252 -30.46 15.58 5.75
CA ASP A 252 -31.45 16.37 5.03
C ASP A 252 -32.87 15.86 5.33
N GLU A 253 -33.12 14.55 5.34
CA GLU A 253 -34.40 13.95 5.74
C GLU A 253 -34.75 14.26 7.19
N GLU A 254 -33.80 14.08 8.12
CA GLU A 254 -34.02 14.45 9.51
C GLU A 254 -34.22 15.96 9.65
N GLY A 255 -33.62 16.79 8.78
CA GLY A 255 -33.73 18.26 8.78
C GLY A 255 -35.04 18.83 8.23
N VAL A 256 -35.88 18.02 7.57
CA VAL A 256 -37.15 18.47 6.95
C VAL A 256 -38.33 18.48 7.94
N ASP A 257 -38.21 17.86 9.12
CA ASP A 257 -39.26 17.83 10.16
C ASP A 257 -39.24 19.04 11.14
N VAL A 258 -38.90 20.25 10.66
CA VAL A 258 -38.99 21.51 11.46
C VAL A 258 -39.82 22.55 10.73
#